data_AF-A0A7Y8LAW6-F1
#
_entry.id   AF-A0A7Y8LAW6-F1
#
_cell.length_a   1.000
_cell.length_b   1.000
_cell.length_c   1.000
_cell.angle_alpha   90.00
_cell.angle_beta   90.00
_cell.angle_gamma   90.00
#
_symmetry.space_group_name_H-M   'P 1'
#
loop_
_entity.id
_entity.type
_entity.pdbx_description
1 polymer ?
#
loop_
_entity_poly.entity_id
_entity_poly.type
_entity_poly.pdbx_seq_one_letter_code
_entity_poly.pdbx_strand_id
1 'polypeptide(L)'
;MTSTLLDDVVEPRVKGSVAALFDVDNTLLPGEACEIGFFRFLWRRSLVGWSELSRSAAWLAGHVPPFSLHPLRERKVYLTGKRPADIESYAREFCQAEMIGKLSLQGRARLEEHRQAGHQLILVTGAPDFLVIPLAEVLGVSTVFAA
;
A
#
# COMPACT_ATOMS: atom_id res chain seq x y z
N MET A 1 -24.71 59.91 -17.07
CA MET A 1 -25.43 59.57 -15.82
C MET A 1 -26.29 58.34 -16.08
N THR A 2 -26.52 57.54 -15.03
CA THR A 2 -27.14 56.19 -14.94
C THR A 2 -26.23 55.04 -15.43
N SER A 3 -25.58 54.28 -14.53
CA SER A 3 -26.14 53.17 -13.72
C SER A 3 -26.55 52.02 -14.67
N THR A 4 -26.17 50.75 -14.51
CA THR A 4 -26.12 49.95 -13.29
C THR A 4 -25.45 48.61 -13.65
N LEU A 5 -24.61 48.08 -12.73
CA LEU A 5 -24.39 46.65 -12.45
C LEU A 5 -24.36 45.68 -13.64
N LEU A 6 -23.15 45.32 -14.08
CA LEU A 6 -22.92 44.00 -14.68
C LEU A 6 -21.94 43.26 -13.77
N ASP A 7 -22.56 42.59 -12.81
CA ASP A 7 -22.18 41.30 -12.24
C ASP A 7 -20.70 41.12 -11.92
N ASP A 8 -20.40 41.36 -10.64
CA ASP A 8 -19.43 40.57 -9.90
C ASP A 8 -19.75 39.08 -10.14
N VAL A 9 -19.08 38.49 -11.13
CA VAL A 9 -18.98 37.04 -11.27
C VAL A 9 -18.16 36.57 -10.08
N VAL A 10 -18.85 36.36 -8.96
CA VAL A 10 -18.35 35.55 -7.85
C VAL A 10 -18.25 34.16 -8.43
N GLU A 11 -17.12 33.84 -9.06
CA GLU A 11 -16.73 32.46 -9.27
C GLU A 11 -16.88 31.77 -7.91
N PRO A 12 -17.58 30.63 -7.82
CA PRO A 12 -17.53 29.85 -6.61
C PRO A 12 -16.08 29.37 -6.51
N ARG A 13 -15.24 30.13 -5.79
CA ARG A 13 -14.12 29.56 -5.07
C ARG A 13 -14.76 28.57 -4.12
N VAL A 14 -14.98 27.34 -4.63
CA VAL A 14 -14.92 26.16 -3.80
C VAL A 14 -13.70 26.43 -2.94
N LYS A 15 -13.92 26.60 -1.64
CA LYS A 15 -12.85 26.74 -0.66
C LYS A 15 -12.06 25.44 -0.81
N GLY A 16 -11.07 25.45 -1.70
CA GLY A 16 -10.63 24.25 -2.38
C GLY A 16 -10.02 23.34 -1.34
N SER A 17 -10.69 22.22 -1.05
CA SER A 17 -10.07 21.21 -0.21
C SER A 17 -8.98 20.58 -1.06
N VAL A 18 -7.73 20.94 -0.79
CA VAL A 18 -6.57 20.35 -1.46
C VAL A 18 -6.42 18.93 -0.96
N ALA A 19 -6.35 17.98 -1.88
CA ALA A 19 -6.05 16.58 -1.57
C ALA A 19 -4.61 16.25 -1.99
N ALA A 20 -3.92 15.50 -1.15
CA ALA A 20 -2.58 14.99 -1.36
C ALA A 20 -2.64 13.47 -1.49
N LEU A 21 -2.30 12.99 -2.69
CA LEU A 21 -2.30 11.57 -3.02
C LEU A 21 -0.90 11.02 -2.83
N PHE A 22 -0.78 9.94 -2.06
CA PHE A 22 0.49 9.29 -1.77
C PHE A 22 0.46 7.84 -2.26
N ASP A 23 1.44 7.48 -3.08
CA ASP A 23 1.72 6.10 -3.41
C ASP A 23 2.45 5.40 -2.25
N VAL A 24 2.19 4.10 -2.09
CA VAL A 24 2.75 3.31 -0.99
C VAL A 24 4.02 2.61 -1.44
N ASP A 25 3.96 1.87 -2.55
CA ASP A 25 5.08 1.10 -3.05
C ASP A 25 6.11 2.03 -3.70
N ASN A 26 7.39 1.84 -3.38
CA ASN A 26 8.50 2.63 -3.92
C ASN A 26 8.45 4.16 -3.64
N THR A 27 7.42 4.64 -2.93
CA THR A 27 7.24 6.05 -2.53
C THR A 27 7.29 6.19 -1.01
N LEU A 28 6.34 5.60 -0.27
CA LEU A 28 6.39 5.56 1.20
C LEU A 28 7.25 4.41 1.72
N LEU A 29 7.31 3.29 0.98
CA LEU A 29 8.16 2.15 1.25
C LEU A 29 9.21 2.01 0.14
N PRO A 30 10.43 2.58 0.31
CA PRO A 30 11.46 2.55 -0.71
C PRO A 30 11.99 1.12 -0.95
N GLY A 31 12.19 0.79 -2.23
CA GLY A 31 12.99 -0.36 -2.66
C GLY A 31 12.19 -1.52 -3.29
N GLU A 32 11.21 -2.07 -2.59
CA GLU A 32 10.52 -3.28 -3.03
C GLU A 32 9.02 -3.19 -2.73
N ALA A 33 8.18 -3.74 -3.62
CA ALA A 33 6.74 -3.77 -3.44
C ALA A 33 6.38 -4.48 -2.12
N CYS A 34 5.45 -3.91 -1.35
CA CYS A 34 5.05 -4.43 -0.05
C CYS A 34 4.55 -5.89 -0.12
N GLU A 35 3.93 -6.29 -1.23
CA GLU A 35 3.54 -7.68 -1.52
C GLU A 35 4.71 -8.66 -1.50
N ILE A 36 5.85 -8.27 -2.08
CA ILE A 36 7.04 -9.13 -2.11
C ILE A 36 7.64 -9.25 -0.71
N GLY A 37 7.67 -8.13 0.02
CA GLY A 37 8.05 -8.12 1.43
C GLY A 37 7.17 -9.06 2.26
N PHE A 38 5.85 -9.01 2.06
CA PHE A 38 4.89 -9.86 2.76
C PHE A 38 5.05 -11.35 2.40
N PHE A 39 5.24 -11.68 1.13
CA PHE A 39 5.55 -13.04 0.71
C PHE A 39 6.82 -13.57 1.40
N ARG A 40 7.89 -12.78 1.42
CA ARG A 40 9.14 -13.13 2.09
C ARG A 40 8.96 -13.30 3.59
N PHE A 41 8.10 -12.50 4.23
CA PHE A 41 7.73 -12.64 5.64
C PHE A 41 6.99 -13.95 5.92
N LEU A 42 5.99 -14.30 5.10
CA LEU A 42 5.28 -15.58 5.22
C LEU A 42 6.22 -16.77 5.01
N TRP A 43 7.15 -16.67 4.05
CA TRP A 43 8.15 -17.69 3.78
C TRP A 43 9.08 -17.91 4.97
N ARG A 44 9.64 -16.83 5.55
CA ARG A 44 10.53 -16.90 6.72
C ARG A 44 9.87 -17.53 7.94
N ARG A 45 8.55 -17.38 8.09
CA ARG A 45 7.78 -17.96 9.18
C ARG A 45 7.26 -19.37 8.92
N SER A 46 7.64 -20.00 7.80
CA SER A 46 7.15 -21.33 7.39
C SER A 46 5.61 -21.41 7.33
N LEU A 47 4.94 -20.27 7.16
CA LEU A 47 3.49 -20.20 7.06
C LEU A 47 3.01 -20.59 5.66
N VAL A 48 3.90 -20.63 4.67
CA VAL A 48 3.64 -21.23 3.36
C VAL A 48 3.82 -22.75 3.50
N GLY A 49 2.73 -23.50 3.36
CA GLY A 49 2.72 -24.95 3.65
C GLY A 49 3.72 -25.74 2.82
N TRP A 50 4.49 -26.61 3.48
CA TRP A 50 5.49 -27.51 2.88
C TRP A 50 4.96 -28.37 1.72
N SER A 51 3.65 -28.66 1.68
CA SER A 51 2.97 -29.46 0.63
C SER A 51 2.74 -28.70 -0.69
N GLU A 52 2.75 -27.37 -0.66
CA GLU A 52 2.70 -26.52 -1.86
C GLU A 52 4.13 -26.26 -2.39
N LEU A 53 5.10 -26.16 -1.47
CA LEU A 53 6.52 -25.97 -1.77
C LEU A 53 7.11 -27.11 -2.60
N SER A 54 6.75 -28.36 -2.34
CA SER A 54 7.37 -29.51 -3.02
C SER A 54 7.04 -29.57 -4.51
N ARG A 55 5.84 -29.13 -4.91
CA ARG A 55 5.46 -28.98 -6.33
C ARG A 55 6.18 -27.81 -7.01
N SER A 56 6.37 -26.70 -6.30
CA SER A 56 7.12 -25.55 -6.83
C SER A 56 8.63 -25.76 -6.82
N ALA A 57 9.19 -26.49 -5.87
CA ALA A 57 10.62 -26.76 -5.75
C ALA A 57 11.14 -27.65 -6.89
N ALA A 58 10.37 -28.65 -7.30
CA ALA A 58 10.69 -29.48 -8.47
C ALA A 58 10.67 -28.68 -9.78
N TRP A 59 9.81 -27.67 -9.89
CA TRP A 59 9.73 -26.77 -11.04
C TRP A 59 10.84 -25.69 -11.02
N LEU A 60 11.17 -25.14 -9.84
CA LEU A 60 12.26 -24.18 -9.63
C LEU A 60 13.66 -24.79 -9.87
N ALA A 61 13.85 -26.08 -9.57
CA ALA A 61 15.13 -26.75 -9.75
C ALA A 61 15.56 -26.90 -11.23
N GLY A 62 14.63 -26.71 -12.18
CA GLY A 62 14.89 -26.97 -13.59
C GLY A 62 15.13 -25.73 -14.47
N HIS A 63 14.43 -24.62 -14.29
CA HIS A 63 14.23 -23.69 -15.41
C HIS A 63 14.07 -22.19 -15.13
N VAL A 64 14.28 -21.66 -13.91
CA VAL A 64 13.98 -20.22 -13.66
C VAL A 64 15.05 -19.54 -12.80
N PRO A 65 15.56 -18.35 -13.20
CA PRO A 65 16.43 -17.55 -12.35
C PRO A 65 15.75 -17.23 -11.00
N PRO A 66 16.54 -17.03 -9.94
CA PRO A 66 16.01 -16.92 -8.58
C PRO A 66 15.14 -15.66 -8.52
N PHE A 67 13.88 -15.79 -8.08
CA PHE A 67 12.93 -14.69 -7.83
C PHE A 67 12.14 -14.08 -9.00
N SER A 68 11.65 -14.87 -9.96
CA SER A 68 10.47 -14.42 -10.72
C SER A 68 9.18 -14.65 -9.91
N LEU A 69 8.85 -13.72 -9.01
CA LEU A 69 7.59 -13.72 -8.22
C LEU A 69 6.37 -13.25 -9.02
N HIS A 70 6.55 -12.93 -10.31
CA HIS A 70 5.50 -12.45 -11.20
C HIS A 70 4.27 -13.37 -11.25
N PRO A 71 4.42 -14.71 -11.39
CA PRO A 71 3.26 -15.61 -11.44
C PRO A 71 2.57 -15.78 -10.08
N LEU A 72 3.30 -15.57 -8.98
CA LEU A 72 2.78 -15.67 -7.62
C LEU A 72 1.96 -14.44 -7.23
N ARG A 73 2.33 -13.25 -7.72
CA ARG A 73 1.55 -12.02 -7.60
C ARG A 73 0.25 -12.10 -8.40
N GLU A 74 0.32 -12.51 -9.67
CA GLU A 74 -0.86 -12.63 -10.54
C GLU A 74 -1.91 -13.61 -10.02
N ARG A 75 -1.49 -14.74 -9.47
CA ARG A 75 -2.41 -15.80 -9.00
C ARG A 75 -2.68 -15.76 -7.50
N LYS A 76 -2.08 -14.81 -6.76
CA LYS A 76 -2.17 -14.67 -5.30
C LYS A 76 -2.01 -16.02 -4.56
N VAL A 77 -1.15 -16.92 -5.06
CA VAL A 77 -1.07 -18.34 -4.62
C VAL A 77 -0.71 -18.48 -3.14
N TYR A 78 0.01 -17.49 -2.58
CA TYR A 78 0.37 -17.43 -1.17
C TYR A 78 -0.83 -17.25 -0.22
N LEU A 79 -2.00 -16.87 -0.75
CA LEU A 79 -3.26 -16.74 -0.03
C LEU A 79 -4.11 -18.02 -0.11
N THR A 80 -3.79 -18.95 -1.02
CA THR A 80 -4.59 -20.17 -1.25
C THR A 80 -4.66 -21.03 0.02
N GLY A 81 -5.89 -21.38 0.43
CA GLY A 81 -6.13 -22.24 1.60
C GLY A 81 -5.99 -21.55 2.96
N LYS A 82 -5.78 -20.23 3.00
CA LYS A 82 -5.76 -19.44 4.24
C LYS A 82 -7.08 -18.74 4.48
N ARG A 83 -7.48 -18.61 5.75
CA ARG A 83 -8.65 -17.80 6.09
C ARG A 83 -8.28 -16.31 5.99
N PRO A 84 -9.19 -15.45 5.52
CA PRO A 84 -8.95 -14.00 5.43
C PRO A 84 -8.44 -13.40 6.74
N ALA A 85 -9.04 -13.79 7.88
CA ALA A 85 -8.63 -13.31 9.21
C ALA A 85 -7.16 -13.65 9.56
N ASP A 86 -6.65 -14.82 9.13
CA ASP A 86 -5.26 -15.19 9.37
C ASP A 86 -4.32 -14.32 8.51
N ILE A 87 -4.70 -14.05 7.26
CA ILE A 87 -3.95 -13.20 6.33
C ILE A 87 -3.86 -11.77 6.87
N GLU A 88 -4.98 -11.21 7.33
CA GLU A 88 -5.04 -9.87 7.93
C GLU A 88 -4.18 -9.78 9.19
N SER A 89 -4.22 -10.81 10.04
CA SER A 89 -3.34 -10.89 11.22
C SER A 89 -1.86 -10.86 10.81
N TYR A 90 -1.47 -11.69 9.84
CA TYR A 90 -0.09 -11.70 9.36
C TYR A 90 0.31 -10.39 8.70
N ALA A 91 -0.60 -9.72 7.99
CA ALA A 91 -0.35 -8.42 7.37
C ALA A 91 -0.13 -7.34 8.41
N ARG A 92 -0.91 -7.33 9.50
CA ARG A 92 -0.71 -6.41 10.63
C ARG A 92 0.63 -6.65 11.32
N GLU A 93 1.01 -7.92 11.52
CA GLU A 93 2.31 -8.27 12.07
C GLU A 93 3.47 -7.87 11.15
N PHE A 94 3.34 -8.10 9.85
CA PHE A 94 4.32 -7.67 8.84
C PHE A 94 4.46 -6.15 8.82
N CYS A 95 3.33 -5.42 8.93
CA CYS A 95 3.33 -3.98 9.00
C CYS A 95 4.15 -3.49 10.20
N GLN A 96 3.88 -4.03 11.38
CA GLN A 96 4.57 -3.66 12.62
C GLN A 96 6.05 -4.06 12.61
N ALA A 97 6.38 -5.25 12.11
CA ALA A 97 7.72 -5.79 12.16
C ALA A 97 8.66 -5.23 11.07
N GLU A 98 8.17 -4.99 9.85
CA GLU A 98 9.00 -4.57 8.72
C GLU A 98 8.57 -3.25 8.07
N MET A 99 7.26 -3.01 7.84
CA MET A 99 6.84 -1.84 7.06
C MET A 99 7.10 -0.52 7.79
N ILE A 100 6.76 -0.44 9.08
CA ILE A 100 6.96 0.79 9.87
C ILE A 100 8.44 1.19 9.92
N GLY A 101 9.34 0.21 10.09
CA GLY A 101 10.79 0.44 10.13
C GLY A 101 11.39 0.86 8.79
N LYS A 102 10.71 0.54 7.68
CA LYS A 102 11.14 0.87 6.31
C LYS A 102 10.50 2.15 5.77
N LEU A 103 9.59 2.78 6.51
CA LEU A 103 8.95 4.01 6.06
C LEU A 103 9.98 5.10 5.73
N SER A 104 9.86 5.67 4.53
CA SER A 104 10.71 6.78 4.09
C SER A 104 10.55 7.97 5.03
N LEU A 105 11.66 8.46 5.59
CA LEU A 105 11.67 9.68 6.40
C LEU A 105 11.13 10.88 5.60
N GLN A 106 11.49 10.95 4.32
CA GLN A 106 11.05 12.03 3.43
C GLN A 106 9.55 11.91 3.10
N GLY A 107 9.06 10.68 2.88
CA GLY A 107 7.64 10.41 2.66
C GLY A 107 6.79 10.78 3.88
N ARG A 108 7.25 10.43 5.09
CA ARG A 108 6.60 10.83 6.35
C ARG A 108 6.60 12.34 6.56
N ALA A 109 7.71 13.01 6.29
CA ALA A 109 7.79 14.47 6.40
C ALA A 109 6.80 15.17 5.46
N ARG A 110 6.71 14.72 4.20
CA ARG A 110 5.72 15.24 3.24
C ARG A 110 4.29 14.99 3.70
N LEU A 111 3.98 13.78 4.15
CA LEU A 111 2.65 13.46 4.67
C LEU A 111 2.28 14.41 5.82
N GLU A 112 3.22 14.65 6.73
CA GLU A 112 3.04 15.58 7.85
C GLU A 112 2.88 17.05 7.41
N GLU A 113 3.66 17.51 6.42
CA GLU A 113 3.49 18.86 5.83
C GLU A 113 2.07 19.05 5.28
N HIS A 114 1.56 18.08 4.51
CA HIS A 114 0.20 18.13 3.97
C HIS A 114 -0.85 18.02 5.08
N ARG A 115 -0.59 17.24 6.14
CA ARG A 115 -1.46 17.15 7.31
C ARG A 115 -1.57 18.50 8.03
N GLN A 116 -0.45 19.17 8.27
CA GLN A 116 -0.40 20.47 8.94
C GLN A 116 -1.01 21.58 8.09
N ALA A 117 -0.94 21.46 6.76
CA ALA A 117 -1.62 22.36 5.84
C ALA A 117 -3.15 22.14 5.77
N GLY A 118 -3.69 21.14 6.48
CA GLY A 118 -5.12 20.83 6.47
C GLY A 118 -5.60 20.17 5.18
N HIS A 119 -4.68 19.59 4.41
CA HIS A 119 -5.00 18.86 3.18
C HIS A 119 -5.62 17.50 3.50
N GLN A 120 -6.48 17.01 2.60
CA GLN A 120 -6.97 15.63 2.68
C GLN A 120 -5.86 14.68 2.25
N LEU A 121 -5.53 13.71 3.09
CA LEU A 121 -4.53 12.69 2.78
C LEU A 121 -5.24 11.47 2.18
N ILE A 122 -4.74 10.98 1.04
CA ILE A 122 -5.28 9.82 0.35
C ILE A 122 -4.11 8.89 0.01
N LEU A 123 -4.17 7.62 0.41
CA LEU A 123 -3.26 6.60 -0.09
C LEU A 123 -3.82 5.99 -1.38
N VAL A 124 -2.98 5.86 -2.41
CA VAL A 124 -3.36 5.22 -3.68
C VAL A 124 -2.27 4.22 -4.06
N THR A 125 -2.60 2.94 -4.19
CA THR A 125 -1.59 1.92 -4.48
C THR A 125 -2.18 0.75 -5.25
N GLY A 126 -1.32 0.04 -6.01
CA GLY A 126 -1.68 -1.23 -6.64
C GLY A 126 -1.54 -2.45 -5.73
N ALA A 127 -1.16 -2.24 -4.46
CA ALA A 127 -1.07 -3.31 -3.48
C ALA A 127 -2.44 -3.70 -2.91
N PRO A 128 -2.61 -4.94 -2.43
CA PRO A 128 -3.84 -5.39 -1.78
C PRO A 128 -4.21 -4.59 -0.53
N ASP A 129 -5.50 -4.29 -0.38
CA ASP A 129 -6.07 -3.53 0.75
C ASP A 129 -5.57 -4.02 2.12
N PHE A 130 -5.55 -5.34 2.34
CA PHE A 130 -5.17 -5.93 3.63
C PHE A 130 -3.72 -5.64 4.05
N LEU A 131 -2.83 -5.32 3.11
CA LEU A 131 -1.45 -4.90 3.41
C LEU A 131 -1.37 -3.40 3.71
N VAL A 132 -2.23 -2.61 3.09
CA VAL A 132 -2.17 -1.15 3.11
C VAL A 132 -2.97 -0.58 4.27
N ILE A 133 -4.09 -1.20 4.64
CA ILE A 133 -4.96 -0.76 5.75
C ILE A 133 -4.18 -0.64 7.07
N PRO A 134 -3.39 -1.64 7.53
CA PRO A 134 -2.61 -1.50 8.76
C PRO A 134 -1.58 -0.36 8.70
N LEU A 135 -1.03 -0.08 7.50
CA LEU A 135 -0.10 1.03 7.31
C LEU A 135 -0.84 2.38 7.37
N ALA A 136 -2.02 2.47 6.74
CA ALA A 136 -2.86 3.66 6.75
C ALA A 136 -3.28 4.04 8.18
N GLU A 137 -3.65 3.05 9.00
CA GLU A 137 -3.97 3.22 10.42
C GLU A 137 -2.78 3.83 11.19
N VAL A 138 -1.57 3.34 10.94
CA VAL A 138 -0.34 3.86 11.57
C VAL A 138 -0.01 5.28 11.11
N LEU A 139 -0.26 5.59 9.84
CA LEU A 139 -0.01 6.91 9.26
C LEU A 139 -1.15 7.92 9.54
N GLY A 140 -2.27 7.47 10.10
CA GLY A 140 -3.45 8.30 10.37
C GLY A 140 -4.14 8.79 9.10
N VAL A 141 -4.12 8.00 8.02
CA VAL A 141 -4.77 8.34 6.74
C VAL A 141 -6.12 7.63 6.66
N SER A 142 -7.21 8.39 6.48
CA SER A 142 -8.57 7.86 6.49
C SER A 142 -9.04 7.29 5.15
N THR A 143 -8.45 7.74 4.04
CA THR A 143 -8.89 7.37 2.69
C THR A 143 -7.81 6.55 2.00
N VAL A 144 -8.14 5.33 1.60
CA VAL A 144 -7.24 4.39 0.92
C VAL A 144 -7.92 3.86 -0.33
N PHE A 145 -7.22 3.93 -1.46
CA PHE A 145 -7.56 3.25 -2.71
C PHE A 145 -6.48 2.21 -3.01
N ALA A 146 -6.85 0.94 -2.93
CA ALA A 146 -5.98 -0.21 -3.15
C ALA A 146 -6.67 -1.27 -4.04
N ALA A 147 -5.94 -2.33 -4.44
CA ALA A 147 -6.29 -3.20 -5.58
C ALA A 147 -6.65 -4.66 -5.24
#